data_AF-A0A7A6TRE7-F1
#
_entry.id   AF-A0A7A6TRE7-F1
#
_cell.length_a   1.000
_cell.length_b   1.000
_cell.length_c   1.000
_cell.angle_alpha   90.00
_cell.angle_beta   90.00
_cell.angle_gamma   90.00
#
_symmetry.space_group_name_H-M   'P 1'
#
loop_
_entity.id
_entity.type
_entity.pdbx_description
1 polymer ?
#
loop_
_entity_poly.entity_id
_entity_poly.type
_entity_poly.pdbx_seq_one_letter_code
_entity_poly.pdbx_strand_id
1 'polypeptide(L)'
;LFALKNGPESWAGFVDFLQNPVIVIINLITLAAALLHTKTWFELAPKAANIIVKDEKMGPEPIIKSLWAVTVVATIVILFVALYW
;
A
#
# COMPACT_ATOMS: atom_id res chain seq x y z
N LEU A 1 11.62 3.16 13.57
CA LEU A 1 11.30 2.37 14.79
C LEU A 1 12.31 2.61 15.92
N PHE A 2 13.61 2.38 15.75
CA PHE A 2 14.59 2.57 16.83
C PHE A 2 14.71 4.03 17.31
N ALA A 3 14.61 5.01 16.40
CA ALA A 3 14.56 6.43 16.79
C ALA A 3 13.38 6.75 17.72
N LEU A 4 12.20 6.15 17.48
CA LEU A 4 11.04 6.27 18.35
C LEU A 4 11.31 5.64 19.73
N LYS A 5 11.95 4.46 19.77
CA LYS A 5 12.31 3.77 21.03
C LYS A 5 13.29 4.59 21.88
N ASN A 6 14.17 5.35 21.24
CA ASN A 6 15.25 6.11 21.89
C ASN A 6 14.80 7.47 22.45
N GLY A 7 13.50 7.78 22.42
CA GLY A 7 12.93 8.97 23.05
C GLY A 7 12.64 10.11 22.07
N PRO A 8 12.01 11.19 22.57
CA PRO A 8 11.43 12.25 21.74
C PRO A 8 12.46 13.04 20.94
N GLU A 9 13.67 13.23 21.46
CA GLU A 9 14.75 13.95 20.75
C GLU A 9 15.24 13.14 19.53
N SER A 10 15.46 11.83 19.69
CA SER A 10 15.83 10.97 18.58
C SER A 10 14.70 10.85 17.55
N TRP A 11 13.44 10.86 17.99
CA TRP A 11 12.28 10.90 17.10
C TRP A 11 12.21 12.21 16.31
N ALA A 12 12.43 13.37 16.94
CA ALA A 12 12.46 14.66 16.25
C ALA A 12 13.52 14.67 15.14
N GLY A 13 14.73 14.19 15.41
CA GLY A 13 15.78 14.06 14.39
C GLY A 13 15.40 13.13 13.22
N PHE A 14 14.60 12.09 13.47
CA PHE A 14 14.05 11.26 12.39
C PHE A 14 12.99 12.01 11.57
N VAL A 15 12.12 12.80 12.19
CA VAL A 15 11.16 13.64 11.48
C VAL A 15 11.87 14.70 10.64
N ASP A 16 12.91 15.35 11.16
CA ASP A 16 13.74 16.31 10.41
C ASP A 16 14.40 15.65 9.19
N PHE A 17 14.85 14.40 9.32
CA PHE A 17 15.34 13.63 8.18
C PHE A 17 14.26 13.42 7.11
N LEU A 18 13.02 13.11 7.51
CA LEU A 18 11.89 12.97 6.58
C LEU A 18 11.50 14.30 5.91
N GLN A 19 11.79 15.44 6.53
CA GLN A 19 11.54 16.77 5.97
C GLN A 19 12.59 17.22 4.96
N ASN A 20 13.74 16.54 4.87
CA ASN A 20 14.76 16.84 3.86
C ASN A 20 14.15 16.69 2.44
N PRO A 21 14.22 17.70 1.57
CA PRO A 21 13.59 17.67 0.25
C PRO A 21 14.02 16.48 -0.62
N VAL A 22 15.27 16.03 -0.52
CA VAL A 22 15.77 14.86 -1.25
C VAL A 22 15.09 13.59 -0.74
N ILE A 23 14.90 13.47 0.57
CA ILE A 23 14.20 12.34 1.19
C ILE A 23 12.72 12.35 0.84
N VAL A 24 12.09 13.53 0.78
CA VAL A 24 10.71 13.66 0.29
C VAL A 24 10.58 13.17 -1.15
N ILE A 25 11.50 13.56 -2.05
CA ILE A 25 11.52 13.07 -3.44
C ILE A 25 11.65 11.54 -3.48
N ILE A 26 12.57 10.97 -2.70
CA ILE A 26 12.75 9.51 -2.60
C ILE A 26 11.47 8.83 -2.10
N ASN A 27 10.79 9.39 -1.11
CA ASN A 27 9.53 8.85 -0.59
C ASN A 27 8.40 8.91 -1.63
N LEU A 28 8.35 9.97 -2.45
CA LEU A 28 7.39 10.07 -3.56
C LEU A 28 7.68 9.04 -4.65
N ILE A 29 8.95 8.82 -5.01
CA ILE A 29 9.36 7.75 -5.93
C ILE A 29 8.98 6.38 -5.35
N THR A 30 9.19 6.19 -4.05
CA THR A 30 8.82 4.97 -3.34
C THR A 30 7.32 4.71 -3.42
N LEU A 31 6.50 5.75 -3.23
CA LEU A 31 5.05 5.65 -3.38
C LEU A 31 4.65 5.32 -4.83
N ALA A 32 5.25 5.97 -5.82
CA ALA A 32 4.98 5.69 -7.23
C ALA A 32 5.34 4.23 -7.60
N ALA A 33 6.48 3.74 -7.12
CA ALA A 33 6.90 2.35 -7.33
C ALA A 33 5.97 1.36 -6.62
N ALA A 34 5.53 1.67 -5.39
CA ALA A 34 4.57 0.85 -4.66
C ALA A 34 3.20 0.79 -5.37
N LEU A 35 2.71 1.90 -5.92
CA LEU A 35 1.48 1.94 -6.71
C LEU A 35 1.59 1.08 -7.99
N LEU A 36 2.72 1.18 -8.70
CA LEU A 36 2.99 0.32 -9.85
C LEU A 36 3.06 -1.16 -9.45
N HIS A 37 3.69 -1.47 -8.33
CA HIS A 37 3.74 -2.81 -7.78
C HIS A 37 2.34 -3.33 -7.46
N THR A 38 1.50 -2.58 -6.72
CA THR A 38 0.12 -2.98 -6.43
C THR A 38 -0.68 -3.25 -7.71
N LYS A 39 -0.57 -2.36 -8.70
CA LYS A 39 -1.26 -2.50 -10.00
C LYS A 39 -0.86 -3.79 -10.71
N THR A 40 0.43 -4.02 -10.88
CA THR A 40 0.94 -5.23 -11.57
C THR A 40 0.70 -6.49 -10.77
N TRP A 41 0.83 -6.46 -9.44
CA TRP A 41 0.53 -7.57 -8.55
C TRP A 41 -0.92 -8.01 -8.68
N PHE A 42 -1.87 -7.06 -8.72
CA PHE A 42 -3.29 -7.38 -8.86
C PHE A 42 -3.64 -7.94 -10.24
N GLU A 43 -2.95 -7.53 -11.30
CA GLU A 43 -3.12 -8.14 -12.64
C GLU A 43 -2.54 -9.56 -12.74
N LEU A 44 -1.52 -9.87 -11.94
CA LEU A 44 -0.80 -11.14 -11.99
C LEU A 44 -1.34 -12.19 -11.00
N ALA A 45 -1.73 -11.80 -9.79
CA ALA A 45 -2.20 -12.71 -8.75
C ALA A 45 -3.39 -13.61 -9.17
N PRO A 46 -4.43 -13.12 -9.88
CA PRO A 46 -5.55 -13.94 -10.32
C PRO A 46 -5.16 -15.09 -11.24
N LYS A 47 -4.02 -15.00 -11.93
CA LYS A 47 -3.56 -16.03 -12.87
C LYS A 47 -3.14 -17.32 -12.17
N ALA A 48 -2.86 -17.27 -10.88
CA ALA A 48 -2.58 -18.45 -10.05
C ALA A 48 -3.86 -19.17 -9.58
N ALA A 49 -5.04 -18.55 -9.74
CA ALA A 49 -6.32 -19.15 -9.38
C ALA A 49 -6.96 -19.86 -10.58
N ASN A 50 -7.54 -21.04 -10.35
CA ASN A 50 -8.34 -21.76 -11.34
C ASN A 50 -9.76 -21.96 -10.79
N ILE A 51 -10.63 -20.98 -11.03
CA ILE A 51 -12.01 -20.96 -10.52
C ILE A 51 -12.97 -21.16 -11.70
N ILE A 52 -13.86 -22.13 -11.58
CA ILE A 52 -14.90 -22.45 -12.57
C ILE A 52 -16.26 -22.02 -12.01
N VAL A 53 -17.04 -21.27 -12.79
CA VAL A 53 -18.38 -20.78 -12.45
C VAL A 53 -19.32 -21.12 -13.59
N LYS A 54 -20.37 -21.92 -13.31
CA LYS A 54 -21.34 -22.39 -14.33
C LYS A 54 -20.64 -23.01 -15.54
N ASP A 55 -19.71 -23.93 -15.28
CA ASP A 55 -18.92 -24.66 -16.28
C ASP A 55 -17.94 -23.83 -17.13
N GLU A 56 -17.82 -22.52 -16.86
CA GLU A 56 -16.83 -21.65 -17.52
C GLU A 56 -15.72 -21.23 -16.57
N LYS A 57 -14.49 -21.12 -17.09
CA LYS A 57 -13.38 -20.55 -16.31
C LYS A 57 -13.61 -19.06 -16.12
N MET A 58 -13.69 -18.63 -14.87
CA MET A 58 -13.85 -17.23 -14.52
C MET A 58 -12.65 -16.40 -14.99
N GLY A 59 -12.93 -15.22 -15.58
CA GLY A 59 -11.91 -14.22 -15.88
C GLY A 59 -11.24 -13.65 -14.62
N PRO A 60 -10.13 -12.90 -14.77
CA PRO A 60 -9.40 -12.32 -13.63
C PRO A 60 -10.11 -11.10 -13.00
N GLU A 61 -11.02 -10.44 -13.72
CA GLU A 61 -11.61 -9.15 -13.36
C GLU A 61 -12.34 -9.16 -12.00
N PRO A 62 -13.10 -10.21 -11.62
CA PRO A 62 -13.74 -10.26 -10.30
C PRO A 62 -12.72 -10.22 -9.16
N ILE A 63 -11.59 -10.92 -9.30
CA ILE A 63 -10.52 -10.93 -8.29
C ILE A 63 -9.82 -9.57 -8.25
N ILE A 64 -9.46 -9.00 -9.42
CA ILE A 64 -8.82 -7.68 -9.51
C ILE A 64 -9.67 -6.60 -8.83
N LYS A 65 -10.97 -6.55 -9.14
CA LYS A 65 -11.91 -5.59 -8.54
C LYS A 65 -12.01 -5.76 -7.03
N SER A 66 -12.04 -7.01 -6.57
CA SER A 66 -12.09 -7.32 -5.13
C SER A 66 -10.82 -6.87 -4.40
N LEU A 67 -9.64 -7.13 -4.98
CA LEU A 67 -8.37 -6.70 -4.41
C LEU A 67 -8.28 -5.17 -4.31
N TRP A 68 -8.66 -4.45 -5.38
CA TRP A 68 -8.73 -2.99 -5.33
C TRP A 68 -9.74 -2.46 -4.32
N ALA A 69 -10.92 -3.10 -4.20
CA ALA A 69 -11.90 -2.72 -3.19
C ALA A 69 -11.33 -2.87 -1.77
N VAL A 70 -10.65 -3.98 -1.48
CA VAL A 70 -9.97 -4.20 -0.20
C VAL A 70 -8.87 -3.15 0.04
N THR A 71 -8.07 -2.82 -0.97
CA THR A 71 -7.05 -1.76 -0.85
C THR A 71 -7.68 -0.42 -0.51
N VAL A 72 -8.74 -0.01 -1.21
CA VAL A 72 -9.44 1.26 -0.93
C VAL A 72 -9.97 1.28 0.49
N VAL A 73 -10.63 0.20 0.93
CA VAL A 73 -11.16 0.08 2.30
C VAL A 73 -10.02 0.15 3.32
N ALA A 74 -8.93 -0.59 3.12
CA ALA A 74 -7.78 -0.58 4.01
C ALA A 74 -7.14 0.82 4.09
N THR A 75 -6.95 1.50 2.95
CA THR A 75 -6.40 2.86 2.91
C THR A 75 -7.29 3.84 3.67
N ILE A 76 -8.61 3.78 3.51
CA ILE A 76 -9.56 4.62 4.24
C ILE A 76 -9.48 4.35 5.74
N VAL A 77 -9.51 3.09 6.16
CA VAL A 77 -9.46 2.71 7.58
C VAL A 77 -8.14 3.15 8.21
N ILE A 78 -7.01 2.91 7.54
CA ILE A 78 -5.69 3.32 8.04
C ILE A 78 -5.61 4.84 8.20
N LEU A 79 -6.03 5.61 7.19
CA LEU A 79 -6.02 7.08 7.26
C LEU A 79 -6.99 7.61 8.32
N PHE A 80 -8.16 6.99 8.48
CA PHE A 80 -9.12 7.36 9.51
C PHE A 80 -8.54 7.16 10.91
N VAL A 81 -8.04 5.94 11.20
CA VAL A 81 -7.48 5.60 12.50
C VAL A 81 -6.22 6.44 12.79
N ALA A 82 -5.36 6.67 11.80
CA ALA A 82 -4.10 7.39 12.01
C ALA A 82 -4.27 8.91 12.21
N LEU A 83 -5.38 9.50 11.76
CA LEU A 83 -5.57 10.96 11.75
C LEU A 83 -6.73 11.45 12.62
N TYR A 84 -7.68 10.58 12.98
CA TYR A 84 -8.93 10.97 13.67
C TYR A 84 -9.24 10.18 14.94
N TRP A 85 -8.42 9.20 15.31
CA TRP A 85 -8.56 8.40 16.53
C TRP A 85 -7.26 8.42 17.34
#